data_AF-A0A257EF17-F1
#
_entry.id   AF-A0A257EF17-F1
#
_cell.length_a   1.000
_cell.length_b   1.000
_cell.length_c   1.000
_cell.angle_alpha   90.00
_cell.angle_beta   90.00
_cell.angle_gamma   90.00
#
_symmetry.space_group_name_H-M   'P 1'
#
loop_
_entity.id
_entity.type
_entity.pdbx_description
1 polymer ?
#
loop_
_entity_poly.entity_id
_entity_poly.type
_entity_poly.pdbx_seq_one_letter_code
_entity_poly.pdbx_strand_id
1 'polypeptide(L)'
;MNMEVNDKGDLADMMAILADLEQSNACAVIILQGRFKDDMRVRRALYESALISYRRAINNGSTRLPEYGLKLWKFPLKINMKAIAGLESEASEIKIVADKCIAHRANADARRVEFPSDGSSIVRTKYKERLDLMPALQIITERYINSLQCELIPSKFKIPGLTNHSSGQAAE
;
A
#
# COMPACT_ATOMS: atom_id res chain seq x y z
N MET A 1 -8.84 3.99 30.80
CA MET A 1 -8.52 4.79 29.60
C MET A 1 -9.57 4.50 28.55
N ASN A 2 -10.55 5.38 28.36
CA ASN A 2 -11.68 5.15 27.45
C ASN A 2 -11.43 5.91 26.14
N MET A 3 -10.90 5.22 25.13
CA MET A 3 -10.91 5.69 23.74
C MET A 3 -12.36 5.70 23.27
N GLU A 4 -12.82 6.81 22.69
CA GLU A 4 -14.15 6.90 22.09
C GLU A 4 -14.31 5.86 20.96
N VAL A 5 -15.55 5.42 20.70
CA VAL A 5 -15.84 4.38 19.70
C VAL A 5 -15.33 4.77 18.30
N ASN A 6 -15.38 6.06 17.95
CA ASN A 6 -14.87 6.57 16.68
C ASN A 6 -13.34 6.48 16.57
N ASP A 7 -12.61 6.73 17.66
CA ASP A 7 -11.14 6.63 17.66
C ASP A 7 -10.65 5.18 17.56
N LYS A 8 -11.43 4.21 18.08
CA LYS A 8 -11.15 2.78 17.90
C LYS A 8 -11.30 2.36 16.44
N GLY A 9 -12.32 2.87 15.75
CA GLY A 9 -12.54 2.61 14.32
C GLY A 9 -11.42 3.19 13.44
N ASP A 10 -11.03 4.43 13.69
CA ASP A 10 -9.91 5.08 12.98
C ASP A 10 -8.59 4.32 13.18
N LEU A 11 -8.30 3.90 14.42
CA LEU A 11 -7.09 3.15 14.72
C LEU A 11 -7.09 1.77 14.02
N ALA A 12 -8.22 1.06 14.04
CA ALA A 12 -8.34 -0.21 13.33
C ALA A 12 -8.10 -0.04 11.82
N ASP A 13 -8.67 1.00 11.22
CA ASP A 13 -8.45 1.33 9.81
C ASP A 13 -6.96 1.64 9.55
N MET A 14 -6.31 2.46 10.40
CA MET A 14 -4.88 2.78 10.28
C MET A 14 -3.99 1.54 10.36
N MET A 15 -4.28 0.60 11.27
CA MET A 15 -3.50 -0.63 11.44
C MET A 15 -3.64 -1.57 10.24
N ALA A 16 -4.84 -1.67 9.66
CA ALA A 16 -5.04 -2.47 8.46
C ALA A 16 -4.36 -1.87 7.23
N ILE A 17 -4.42 -0.53 7.09
CA ILE A 17 -3.68 0.19 6.05
C ILE A 17 -2.16 0.00 6.23
N LEU A 18 -1.66 0.03 7.47
CA LEU A 18 -0.25 -0.23 7.78
C LEU A 18 0.17 -1.62 7.29
N ALA A 19 -0.59 -2.67 7.63
CA ALA A 19 -0.28 -4.04 7.20
C ALA A 19 -0.27 -4.18 5.66
N ASP A 20 -1.21 -3.54 4.97
CA ASP A 20 -1.24 -3.52 3.50
C ASP A 20 -0.01 -2.80 2.89
N LEU A 21 0.46 -1.71 3.52
CA LEU A 21 1.66 -0.99 3.08
C LEU A 21 2.95 -1.77 3.36
N GLU A 22 3.06 -2.41 4.52
CA GLU A 22 4.20 -3.26 4.89
C GLU A 22 4.32 -4.46 3.93
N GLN A 23 3.21 -5.12 3.61
CA GLN A 23 3.18 -6.18 2.61
C GLN A 23 3.61 -5.67 1.22
N SER A 24 3.13 -4.50 0.83
CA SER A 24 3.51 -3.88 -0.44
C SER A 24 5.00 -3.58 -0.52
N ASN A 25 5.54 -2.97 0.53
CA ASN A 25 6.96 -2.63 0.65
C ASN A 25 7.83 -3.89 0.62
N ALA A 26 7.52 -4.90 1.44
CA ALA A 26 8.28 -6.15 1.50
C ALA A 26 8.33 -6.86 0.15
N CYS A 27 7.21 -6.93 -0.58
CA CYS A 27 7.19 -7.50 -1.93
C CYS A 27 8.07 -6.69 -2.90
N ALA A 28 7.99 -5.35 -2.87
CA ALA A 28 8.82 -4.50 -3.72
C ALA A 28 10.32 -4.69 -3.42
N VAL A 29 10.70 -4.75 -2.14
CA VAL A 29 12.08 -5.03 -1.70
C VAL A 29 12.57 -6.37 -2.25
N ILE A 30 11.79 -7.45 -2.10
CA ILE A 30 12.16 -8.79 -2.58
C ILE A 30 12.39 -8.78 -4.11
N ILE A 31 11.51 -8.09 -4.86
CA ILE A 31 11.63 -7.95 -6.32
C ILE A 31 12.91 -7.18 -6.69
N LEU A 32 13.18 -6.06 -6.02
CA LEU A 32 14.35 -5.21 -6.30
C LEU A 32 15.67 -5.89 -5.97
N GLN A 33 15.69 -6.76 -4.96
CA GLN A 33 16.82 -7.63 -4.64
C GLN A 33 17.06 -8.72 -5.70
N GLY A 34 16.19 -8.85 -6.71
CA GLY A 34 16.29 -9.88 -7.75
C GLY A 34 15.98 -11.30 -7.24
N ARG A 35 15.38 -11.43 -6.05
CA ARG A 35 14.99 -12.74 -5.52
C ARG A 35 13.88 -13.30 -6.39
N PHE A 36 14.00 -14.59 -6.74
CA PHE A 36 13.05 -15.28 -7.63
C PHE A 36 12.97 -14.70 -9.05
N LYS A 37 14.01 -13.99 -9.53
CA LYS A 37 14.08 -13.48 -10.91
C LYS A 37 13.73 -14.54 -11.96
N ASP A 38 14.25 -15.76 -11.77
CA ASP A 38 14.11 -16.88 -12.70
C ASP A 38 12.82 -17.70 -12.48
N ASP A 39 12.17 -17.56 -11.32
CA ASP A 39 10.85 -18.13 -11.07
C ASP A 39 9.76 -17.10 -11.40
N MET A 40 9.33 -17.14 -12.67
CA MET A 40 8.30 -16.25 -13.21
C MET A 40 6.98 -16.32 -12.44
N ARG A 41 6.61 -17.48 -11.86
CA ARG A 41 5.34 -17.62 -11.14
C ARG A 41 5.41 -16.90 -9.80
N VAL A 42 6.49 -17.11 -9.05
CA VAL A 42 6.70 -16.47 -7.75
C VAL A 42 6.89 -14.97 -7.94
N ARG A 43 7.70 -14.55 -8.90
CA ARG A 43 7.94 -13.13 -9.20
C ARG A 43 6.65 -12.39 -9.55
N ARG A 44 5.80 -12.99 -10.38
CA ARG A 44 4.49 -12.43 -10.73
C ARG A 44 3.57 -12.33 -9.52
N ALA A 45 3.54 -13.36 -8.68
CA ALA A 45 2.73 -13.35 -7.46
C ALA A 45 3.15 -12.22 -6.50
N LEU A 46 4.47 -12.01 -6.34
CA LEU A 46 5.03 -10.90 -5.56
C LEU A 46 4.66 -9.54 -6.17
N TYR A 47 4.80 -9.39 -7.49
CA TYR A 47 4.47 -8.15 -8.19
C TYR A 47 2.99 -7.78 -8.04
N GLU A 48 2.09 -8.74 -8.28
CA GLU A 48 0.66 -8.52 -8.09
C GLU A 48 0.33 -8.25 -6.61
N SER A 49 0.96 -8.97 -5.67
CA SER A 49 0.75 -8.76 -4.23
C SER A 49 1.18 -7.36 -3.78
N ALA A 50 2.30 -6.85 -4.30
CA ALA A 50 2.77 -5.50 -4.01
C ALA A 50 1.72 -4.45 -4.40
N LEU A 51 1.32 -4.47 -5.68
CA LEU A 51 0.41 -3.48 -6.23
C LEU A 51 -1.00 -3.56 -5.64
N ILE A 52 -1.52 -4.77 -5.42
CA ILE A 52 -2.84 -4.96 -4.83
C ILE A 52 -2.89 -4.46 -3.40
N SER A 53 -1.86 -4.77 -2.59
CA SER A 53 -1.82 -4.33 -1.20
C SER A 53 -1.69 -2.80 -1.12
N TYR A 54 -0.83 -2.19 -1.94
CA TYR A 54 -0.77 -0.73 -2.06
C TYR A 54 -2.14 -0.11 -2.41
N ARG A 55 -2.83 -0.65 -3.41
CA ARG A 55 -4.15 -0.14 -3.79
C ARG A 55 -5.17 -0.25 -2.65
N ARG A 56 -5.18 -1.38 -1.93
CA ARG A 56 -6.07 -1.57 -0.77
C ARG A 56 -5.79 -0.52 0.31
N ALA A 57 -4.52 -0.27 0.63
CA ALA A 57 -4.12 0.77 1.58
C ALA A 57 -4.63 2.15 1.17
N ILE A 58 -4.36 2.59 -0.06
CA ILE A 58 -4.70 3.96 -0.50
C ILE A 58 -6.22 4.19 -0.64
N ASN A 59 -6.97 3.15 -1.01
CA ASN A 59 -8.43 3.24 -1.13
C ASN A 59 -9.17 2.83 0.16
N ASN A 60 -8.44 2.41 1.21
CA ASN A 60 -8.97 1.79 2.41
C ASN A 60 -9.97 0.64 2.10
N GLY A 61 -9.59 -0.23 1.16
CA GLY A 61 -10.48 -1.22 0.56
C GLY A 61 -10.67 -2.51 1.37
N SER A 62 -10.07 -2.64 2.56
CA SER A 62 -9.98 -3.91 3.31
C SER A 62 -10.72 -3.92 4.65
N THR A 63 -11.24 -2.80 5.14
CA THR A 63 -11.42 -2.63 6.59
C THR A 63 -12.83 -2.73 7.14
N ARG A 64 -13.90 -2.57 6.33
CA ARG A 64 -15.27 -2.67 6.87
C ARG A 64 -16.20 -3.43 5.93
N LEU A 65 -16.98 -4.34 6.51
CA LEU A 65 -18.16 -4.90 5.84
C LEU A 65 -19.07 -3.74 5.42
N PRO A 66 -19.76 -3.82 4.27
CA PRO A 66 -20.60 -2.74 3.73
C PRO A 66 -21.60 -2.18 4.77
N GLU A 67 -22.05 -3.03 5.68
CA GLU A 67 -23.00 -2.74 6.76
C GLU A 67 -22.46 -1.77 7.83
N TYR A 68 -21.13 -1.60 7.93
CA TYR A 68 -20.46 -0.67 8.86
C TYR A 68 -19.80 0.53 8.14
N GLY A 69 -20.19 0.77 6.88
CA GLY A 69 -19.58 1.72 5.94
C GLY A 69 -19.70 3.21 6.26
N LEU A 70 -20.06 3.60 7.49
CA LEU A 70 -20.07 5.01 7.88
C LEU A 70 -18.64 5.46 8.21
N LYS A 71 -18.06 6.17 7.24
CA LYS A 71 -16.78 6.90 7.27
C LYS A 71 -15.54 6.01 7.51
N LEU A 72 -14.93 5.58 6.41
CA LEU A 72 -13.59 4.99 6.38
C LEU A 72 -12.53 6.07 6.64
N TRP A 73 -11.56 5.77 7.50
CA TRP A 73 -10.42 6.65 7.69
C TRP A 73 -9.60 6.77 6.40
N LYS A 74 -9.04 7.95 6.13
CA LYS A 74 -8.18 8.22 4.98
C LYS A 74 -6.99 9.06 5.42
N PHE A 75 -5.88 8.92 4.71
CA PHE A 75 -4.73 9.79 4.89
C PHE A 75 -5.12 11.27 4.72
N PRO A 76 -4.68 12.15 5.63
CA PRO A 76 -4.75 13.59 5.43
C PRO A 76 -4.01 13.99 4.14
N LEU A 77 -4.51 14.99 3.42
CA LEU A 77 -3.93 15.45 2.15
C LEU A 77 -2.43 15.76 2.28
N LYS A 78 -2.02 16.41 3.39
CA LYS A 78 -0.62 16.72 3.68
C LYS A 78 0.26 15.46 3.73
N ILE A 79 -0.24 14.36 4.30
CA ILE A 79 0.49 13.09 4.36
C ILE A 79 0.59 12.46 2.97
N ASN A 80 -0.50 12.49 2.19
CA ASN A 80 -0.46 12.00 0.80
C ASN A 80 0.58 12.74 -0.03
N MET A 81 0.58 14.08 0.02
CA MET A 81 1.54 14.91 -0.71
C MET A 81 2.97 14.64 -0.24
N LYS A 82 3.20 14.54 1.08
CA LYS A 82 4.51 14.21 1.66
C LYS A 82 5.02 12.84 1.18
N ALA A 83 4.15 11.83 1.14
CA ALA A 83 4.53 10.49 0.75
C ALA A 83 4.97 10.39 -0.72
N ILE A 84 4.29 11.11 -1.62
CA ILE A 84 4.56 11.05 -3.06
C ILE A 84 5.52 12.13 -3.57
N ALA A 85 6.01 13.03 -2.71
CA ALA A 85 6.83 14.17 -3.12
C ALA A 85 8.05 13.74 -3.96
N GLY A 86 8.17 14.30 -5.16
CA GLY A 86 9.23 13.99 -6.13
C GLY A 86 9.07 12.65 -6.86
N LEU A 87 7.91 11.98 -6.71
CA LEU A 87 7.53 10.72 -7.35
C LEU A 87 6.08 10.78 -7.84
N GLU A 88 5.57 11.97 -8.17
CA GLU A 88 4.16 12.19 -8.48
C GLU A 88 3.71 11.43 -9.74
N SER A 89 4.57 11.38 -10.76
CA SER A 89 4.31 10.67 -12.01
C SER A 89 4.23 9.16 -11.75
N GLU A 90 5.22 8.61 -11.06
CA GLU A 90 5.29 7.21 -10.69
C GLU A 90 4.12 6.81 -9.80
N ALA A 91 3.75 7.64 -8.83
CA ALA A 91 2.60 7.40 -7.96
C ALA A 91 1.29 7.29 -8.77
N SER A 92 1.11 8.14 -9.78
CA SER A 92 -0.03 8.09 -10.70
C SER A 92 -0.02 6.80 -11.53
N GLU A 93 1.12 6.45 -12.12
CA GLU A 93 1.27 5.23 -12.92
C GLU A 93 1.07 3.96 -12.08
N ILE A 94 1.65 3.89 -10.89
CA ILE A 94 1.48 2.79 -9.94
C ILE A 94 0.00 2.59 -9.64
N LYS A 95 -0.76 3.67 -9.41
CA LYS A 95 -2.22 3.58 -9.17
C LYS A 95 -2.95 2.94 -10.35
N ILE A 96 -2.67 3.40 -11.57
CA ILE A 96 -3.26 2.85 -12.80
C ILE A 96 -2.93 1.36 -12.95
N VAL A 97 -1.67 0.98 -12.73
CA VAL A 97 -1.22 -0.41 -12.85
C VAL A 97 -1.86 -1.28 -11.76
N ALA A 98 -2.01 -0.76 -10.53
CA ALA A 98 -2.63 -1.48 -9.44
C ALA A 98 -4.14 -1.70 -9.64
N ASP A 99 -4.85 -0.71 -10.19
CA ASP A 99 -6.26 -0.86 -10.60
C ASP A 99 -6.42 -1.95 -11.66
N LYS A 100 -5.51 -2.00 -12.64
CA LYS A 100 -5.48 -3.08 -13.64
C LYS A 100 -5.25 -4.45 -13.01
N CYS A 101 -4.33 -4.57 -12.04
CA CYS A 101 -4.06 -5.85 -11.36
C CYS A 101 -5.31 -6.43 -10.68
N ILE A 102 -6.15 -5.57 -10.07
CA ILE A 102 -7.44 -6.00 -9.52
C ILE A 102 -8.41 -6.40 -10.62
N ALA A 103 -8.56 -5.58 -11.67
CA ALA A 103 -9.45 -5.89 -12.79
C ALA A 103 -9.11 -7.23 -13.44
N HIS A 104 -7.82 -7.55 -13.60
CA HIS A 104 -7.34 -8.83 -14.13
C HIS A 104 -7.55 -10.03 -13.18
N ARG A 105 -7.77 -9.80 -11.88
CA ARG A 105 -8.19 -10.86 -10.94
C ARG A 105 -9.71 -11.03 -10.91
N ALA A 106 -10.46 -9.94 -11.05
CA ALA A 106 -11.92 -9.94 -11.00
C ALA A 106 -12.59 -10.38 -12.31
N ASN A 107 -11.93 -10.17 -13.47
CA ASN A 107 -12.48 -10.51 -14.78
C ASN A 107 -11.68 -11.65 -15.43
N ALA A 108 -12.32 -12.81 -15.62
CA ALA A 108 -11.76 -13.98 -16.30
C ALA A 108 -11.39 -13.69 -17.77
N ASP A 109 -12.13 -12.82 -18.47
CA ASP A 109 -11.86 -12.43 -19.85
C ASP A 109 -10.61 -11.57 -20.00
N ALA A 110 -10.19 -10.87 -18.94
CA ALA A 110 -8.97 -10.06 -18.95
C ALA A 110 -7.70 -10.92 -18.94
N ARG A 111 -7.82 -12.24 -18.74
CA ARG A 111 -6.76 -13.25 -18.87
C ARG A 111 -6.94 -14.13 -20.12
N ARG A 112 -7.96 -13.86 -20.93
CA ARG A 112 -8.30 -14.70 -22.09
C ARG A 112 -7.17 -14.65 -23.11
N VAL A 113 -6.64 -15.83 -23.40
CA VAL A 113 -5.65 -16.05 -24.44
C VAL A 113 -6.42 -16.32 -25.72
N GLU A 114 -6.29 -15.42 -26.69
CA GLU A 114 -6.78 -15.65 -28.04
C GLU A 114 -5.68 -16.35 -28.84
N PHE A 115 -6.02 -17.51 -29.40
CA PHE A 115 -5.14 -18.24 -30.33
C PHE A 115 -5.52 -17.83 -31.75
N PRO A 116 -4.67 -17.09 -32.47
CA PRO A 116 -4.94 -16.80 -33.88
C PRO A 116 -4.89 -18.11 -34.69
N SER A 117 -5.83 -18.26 -35.61
CA SER A 117 -6.02 -19.44 -36.45
C SER A 117 -5.00 -19.57 -37.59
N ASP A 118 -4.05 -18.64 -37.71
CA ASP A 118 -3.11 -18.51 -38.83
C ASP A 118 -1.72 -19.12 -38.56
N GLY A 119 -1.52 -19.81 -37.43
CA GLY A 119 -0.26 -20.47 -37.10
C GLY A 119 0.88 -19.54 -36.70
N SER A 120 0.63 -18.23 -36.56
CA SER A 120 1.60 -17.30 -35.99
C SER A 120 1.62 -17.42 -34.45
N SER A 121 2.71 -17.91 -33.87
CA SER A 121 2.97 -17.74 -32.44
C SER A 121 3.23 -16.24 -32.17
N ILE A 122 2.69 -15.56 -31.16
CA ILE A 122 2.59 -15.89 -29.74
C ILE A 122 1.45 -15.07 -29.12
N VAL A 123 0.70 -15.71 -28.23
CA VAL A 123 -0.13 -15.12 -27.15
C VAL A 123 0.28 -13.67 -26.80
N ARG A 124 -0.52 -12.68 -27.19
CA ARG A 124 -0.39 -11.32 -26.65
C ARG A 124 -0.96 -11.29 -25.24
N THR A 125 -0.17 -11.63 -24.24
CA THR A 125 -0.51 -11.24 -22.86
C THR A 125 -0.56 -9.71 -22.83
N LYS A 126 -1.77 -9.14 -22.72
CA LYS A 126 -1.99 -7.68 -22.61
C LYS A 126 -1.34 -7.05 -21.37
N TYR A 127 -0.77 -7.88 -20.49
CA TYR A 127 -0.18 -7.48 -19.22
C TYR A 127 1.34 -7.61 -19.29
N LYS A 128 2.03 -6.48 -19.17
CA LYS A 128 3.48 -6.40 -18.96
C LYS A 128 3.74 -5.84 -17.58
N GLU A 129 4.54 -6.55 -16.80
CA GLU A 129 4.97 -6.09 -15.47
C GLU A 129 5.85 -4.85 -15.62
N ARG A 130 5.51 -3.78 -14.90
CA ARG A 130 6.25 -2.52 -14.83
C ARG A 130 7.20 -2.56 -13.64
N LEU A 131 8.22 -3.42 -13.75
CA LEU A 131 9.23 -3.58 -12.69
C LEU A 131 10.01 -2.28 -12.43
N ASP A 132 10.06 -1.39 -13.43
CA ASP A 132 10.63 -0.05 -13.35
C ASP A 132 9.94 0.84 -12.29
N LEU A 133 8.68 0.55 -11.92
CA LEU A 133 7.95 1.30 -10.89
C LEU A 133 8.21 0.79 -9.46
N MET A 134 8.86 -0.38 -9.30
CA MET A 134 9.09 -0.97 -7.97
C MET A 134 9.97 -0.12 -7.04
N PRO A 135 11.04 0.58 -7.50
CA PRO A 135 11.79 1.48 -6.64
C PRO A 135 10.92 2.60 -6.05
N ALA A 136 10.11 3.23 -6.89
CA ALA A 136 9.20 4.29 -6.45
C ALA A 136 8.13 3.75 -5.49
N LEU A 137 7.57 2.56 -5.76
CA LEU A 137 6.62 1.91 -4.87
C LEU A 137 7.20 1.64 -3.48
N GLN A 138 8.46 1.15 -3.41
CA GLN A 138 9.16 0.94 -2.14
C GLN A 138 9.28 2.26 -1.36
N ILE A 139 9.76 3.33 -2.00
CA ILE A 139 9.95 4.63 -1.35
C ILE A 139 8.62 5.21 -0.86
N ILE A 140 7.58 5.17 -1.71
CA ILE A 140 6.26 5.72 -1.37
C ILE A 140 5.65 4.95 -0.20
N THR A 141 5.68 3.61 -0.23
CA THR A 141 5.14 2.78 0.85
C THR A 141 5.87 3.01 2.16
N GLU A 142 7.20 3.10 2.13
CA GLU A 142 8.02 3.42 3.31
C GLU A 142 7.66 4.78 3.92
N ARG A 143 7.45 5.81 3.10
CA ARG A 143 7.04 7.14 3.58
C ARG A 143 5.66 7.13 4.24
N TYR A 144 4.71 6.34 3.70
CA TYR A 144 3.40 6.16 4.34
C TYR A 144 3.52 5.37 5.66
N ILE A 145 4.30 4.28 5.68
CA ILE A 145 4.57 3.48 6.89
C ILE A 145 5.15 4.39 7.99
N ASN A 146 6.17 5.16 7.66
CA ASN A 146 6.79 6.10 8.60
C ASN A 146 5.79 7.14 9.11
N SER A 147 4.92 7.67 8.24
CA SER A 147 3.87 8.62 8.65
C SER A 147 2.85 7.96 9.60
N LEU A 148 2.47 6.70 9.35
CA LEU A 148 1.57 5.96 10.23
C LEU A 148 2.20 5.68 11.59
N GLN A 149 3.39 5.08 11.60
CA GLN A 149 4.05 4.60 12.82
C GLN A 149 4.57 5.75 13.69
N CYS A 150 5.09 6.84 13.09
CA CYS A 150 5.75 7.90 13.85
C CYS A 150 4.85 9.11 14.14
N GLU A 151 3.84 9.37 13.29
CA GLU A 151 3.02 10.59 13.40
C GLU A 151 1.57 10.25 13.74
N LEU A 152 0.89 9.47 12.90
CA LEU A 152 -0.57 9.33 12.94
C LEU A 152 -1.05 8.42 14.06
N ILE A 153 -0.54 7.19 14.13
CA ILE A 153 -0.95 6.21 15.15
C ILE A 153 -0.60 6.73 16.55
N PRO A 154 0.63 7.21 16.84
CA PRO A 154 0.95 7.77 18.16
C PRO A 154 0.08 8.97 18.54
N SER A 155 -0.34 9.81 17.58
CA SER A 155 -1.20 10.97 17.87
C SER A 155 -2.58 10.57 18.41
N LYS A 156 -3.07 9.35 18.10
CA LYS A 156 -4.31 8.81 18.66
C LYS A 156 -4.17 8.35 20.12
N PHE A 157 -2.94 8.16 20.61
CA PHE A 157 -2.64 7.77 21.99
C PHE A 157 -2.09 8.92 22.85
N LYS A 158 -1.74 10.07 22.26
CA LYS A 158 -1.26 11.24 23.01
C LYS A 158 -2.42 11.91 23.74
N ILE A 159 -2.40 11.79 25.07
CA ILE A 159 -3.28 12.51 25.99
C ILE A 159 -2.93 14.01 25.92
N PRO A 160 -3.90 14.93 25.75
CA PRO A 160 -3.65 16.35 26.01
C PRO A 160 -3.42 16.51 27.52
N GLY A 161 -2.16 16.72 27.93
CA GLY A 161 -1.83 17.03 29.33
C GLY A 161 -0.53 16.45 29.90
N LEU A 162 0.16 15.54 29.22
CA LEU A 162 1.49 15.09 29.65
C LEU A 162 2.58 15.86 28.90
N THR A 163 2.78 17.11 29.30
CA THR A 163 4.07 17.78 29.13
C THR A 163 5.12 16.96 29.86
N ASN A 164 6.19 16.59 29.16
CA ASN A 164 7.36 15.98 29.77
C ASN A 164 7.80 16.82 30.98
N HIS A 165 7.61 16.32 32.19
CA HIS A 165 8.46 16.71 33.29
C HIS A 165 9.84 16.15 32.96
N SER A 166 10.65 16.98 32.33
CA SER A 166 12.10 16.81 32.35
C SER A 166 12.52 16.79 33.82
N SER A 167 12.77 15.59 34.32
CA SER A 167 13.58 15.33 35.49
C SER A 167 14.97 15.92 35.26
N GLY A 168 15.13 17.19 35.58
CA GLY A 168 16.42 17.84 35.81
C GLY A 168 16.79 17.70 37.27
N GLN A 169 17.23 16.50 37.68
CA GLN A 169 18.11 16.32 38.82
C GLN A 169 19.39 15.66 38.32
N ALA A 170 20.44 16.47 38.22
CA ALA A 170 21.85 16.13 38.32
C ALA A 170 22.56 17.47 38.64
N ALA A 171 22.86 17.74 39.91
CA ALA A 171 24.12 17.39 40.56
C ALA A 171 25.28 18.29 40.10
N GLU A 172 25.46 19.45 40.75
CA GLU A 172 26.62 19.83 41.57
C GLU A 172 26.33 21.15 42.30
#